data_AF-A0AAX2TLK5-F1
#
_entry.id   AF-A0AAX2TLK5-F1
#
_cell.length_a   1.000
_cell.length_b   1.000
_cell.length_c   1.000
_cell.angle_alpha   90.00
_cell.angle_beta   90.00
_cell.angle_gamma   90.00
#
_symmetry.space_group_name_H-M   'P 1'
#
loop_
_entity.id
_entity.type
_entity.pdbx_description
1 polymer ?
#
loop_
_entity_poly.entity_id
_entity_poly.type
_entity_poly.pdbx_seq_one_letter_code
_entity_poly.pdbx_strand_id
1 'polypeptide(L)' 'QSGLPGYRIARPEVHAQLITQARDEALRILKEDPKLKGPRSDALRCLLYLYERDEAIPLLTAG' A
#
# COMPACT_ATOMS: atom_id res chain seq x y z
N GLN A 1 -12.67 18.86 -27.42
CA GLN A 1 -12.14 17.48 -27.54
C GLN A 1 -11.38 17.19 -26.24
N SER A 2 -12.05 16.56 -25.28
CA SER A 2 -11.42 16.13 -24.02
C SER A 2 -10.42 15.04 -24.39
N GLY A 3 -9.13 15.33 -24.24
CA GLY A 3 -8.08 14.32 -24.40
C GLY A 3 -8.40 13.11 -23.53
N LEU A 4 -8.12 11.91 -24.06
CA LEU A 4 -8.27 10.62 -23.38
C LEU A 4 -7.84 10.73 -21.90
N PRO A 5 -8.62 10.17 -20.95
CA PRO A 5 -8.30 10.25 -19.53
C PRO A 5 -6.86 9.76 -19.32
N GLY A 6 -5.99 10.69 -18.92
CA GLY A 6 -4.57 10.44 -18.84
C GLY A 6 -4.28 9.39 -17.77
N TYR A 7 -4.11 8.14 -18.19
CA TYR A 7 -3.60 7.09 -17.33
C TYR A 7 -2.23 7.54 -16.81
N ARG A 8 -2.12 7.77 -15.50
CA ARG A 8 -0.84 8.01 -14.82
C ARG A 8 -0.15 6.67 -14.61
N ILE A 9 0.49 6.18 -15.66
CA ILE A 9 1.28 4.95 -15.60
C ILE A 9 2.58 5.25 -14.87
N ALA A 10 2.89 4.47 -13.84
CA ALA A 10 4.16 4.58 -13.13
C ALA A 10 5.31 4.32 -14.10
N ARG A 11 6.30 5.22 -14.13
CA ARG A 11 7.53 5.03 -14.91
C ARG A 11 8.53 4.25 -14.05
N PRO A 12 8.84 2.99 -14.38
CA PRO A 12 9.72 2.16 -13.56
C PRO A 12 11.08 2.81 -13.32
N GLU A 13 11.63 3.51 -14.31
CA GLU A 13 12.95 4.14 -14.25
C GLU A 13 13.03 5.25 -13.20
N VAL A 14 11.90 5.90 -12.89
CA VAL A 14 11.81 7.01 -11.93
C VAL A 14 11.29 6.52 -10.58
N HIS A 15 10.37 5.56 -10.57
CA HIS A 15 9.64 5.15 -9.37
C HIS A 15 10.14 3.87 -8.72
N ALA A 16 11.03 3.11 -9.36
CA ALA A 16 11.50 1.82 -8.83
C ALA A 16 12.01 1.93 -7.39
N GLN A 17 12.82 2.94 -7.08
CA GLN A 17 13.36 3.11 -5.73
C GLN A 17 12.26 3.37 -4.69
N LEU A 18 11.27 4.19 -5.02
CA LEU A 18 10.14 4.48 -4.13
C LEU A 18 9.27 3.24 -3.92
N ILE A 19 9.05 2.45 -4.98
CA ILE A 19 8.29 1.20 -4.90
C ILE A 19 9.03 0.19 -4.01
N THR A 20 10.35 0.06 -4.18
CA THR A 20 11.17 -0.82 -3.33
C THR A 20 11.11 -0.39 -1.87
N GLN A 21 11.31 0.89 -1.58
CA GLN A 21 11.22 1.42 -0.20
C GLN A 21 9.85 1.19 0.42
N ALA A 22 8.77 1.46 -0.33
CA ALA A 22 7.40 1.22 0.14
C ALA A 22 7.14 -0.26 0.42
N ARG A 23 7.64 -1.16 -0.43
CA ARG A 23 7.55 -2.61 -0.23
C ARG A 23 8.27 -3.05 1.03
N ASP A 24 9.51 -2.60 1.24
CA ASP A 24 10.30 -2.98 2.40
C ASP A 24 9.70 -2.47 3.71
N GLU A 25 9.13 -1.25 3.69
CA GLU A 25 8.37 -0.71 4.82
C GLU A 25 7.13 -1.56 5.14
N ALA A 26 6.34 -1.92 4.11
CA ALA A 26 5.16 -2.76 4.27
C ALA A 26 5.51 -4.13 4.85
N LEU A 27 6.59 -4.77 4.37
CA LEU A 27 7.07 -6.04 4.90
C LEU A 27 7.51 -5.92 6.36
N ARG A 28 8.18 -4.84 6.74
CA ARG A 28 8.60 -4.63 8.13
C ARG A 28 7.40 -4.46 9.05
N ILE A 29 6.42 -3.65 8.65
CA ILE A 29 5.18 -3.45 9.38
C ILE A 29 4.44 -4.77 9.57
N LEU A 30 4.29 -5.56 8.51
CA LEU A 30 3.59 -6.86 8.59
C LEU A 30 4.36 -7.88 9.45
N LYS A 31 5.69 -7.80 9.50
CA LYS A 31 6.49 -8.64 10.39
C LYS A 31 6.30 -8.28 11.86
N GLU A 32 6.21 -6.98 12.17
CA GLU A 32 6.08 -6.47 13.54
C GLU A 32 4.63 -6.53 14.05
N ASP A 33 3.66 -6.23 13.18
CA ASP A 33 2.23 -6.18 13.47
C ASP A 33 1.41 -6.79 12.32
N PRO A 34 1.42 -8.13 12.19
CA PRO A 34 0.77 -8.83 11.08
C PRO A 34 -0.74 -8.60 11.03
N LYS A 35 -1.37 -8.32 12.18
CA LYS A 35 -2.82 -8.07 12.28
C LYS A 35 -3.18 -6.59 12.16
N LEU A 36 -2.17 -5.73 11.97
CA LEU A 36 -2.31 -4.28 11.92
C LEU A 36 -3.05 -3.73 13.15
N LYS A 37 -2.90 -4.30 14.36
CA LYS A 37 -3.65 -3.91 15.58
C LYS A 37 -2.92 -2.92 16.50
N GLY A 38 -1.68 -2.59 16.19
CA GLY A 38 -0.85 -1.68 16.98
C GLY A 38 -1.20 -0.20 16.78
N PRO A 39 -0.59 0.68 17.58
CA PRO A 39 -0.90 2.12 17.60
C PRO A 39 -0.60 2.85 16.28
N ARG A 40 0.32 2.36 15.46
CA ARG A 40 0.62 2.91 14.11
C ARG A 40 -0.38 2.44 13.05
N SER A 41 -1.13 1.40 13.35
CA SER A 41 -1.84 0.62 12.33
C SER A 41 -3.23 1.14 12.02
N ASP A 42 -3.81 1.97 12.88
CA ASP A 42 -5.05 2.69 12.57
C ASP A 42 -4.88 3.66 11.41
N ALA A 43 -3.78 4.42 11.37
CA ALA A 43 -3.46 5.29 10.24
C ALA A 43 -3.26 4.50 8.94
N LEU A 44 -2.65 3.32 9.02
CA LEU A 44 -2.45 2.44 7.86
C LEU A 44 -3.77 1.85 7.35
N ARG A 45 -4.65 1.41 8.25
CA ARG A 45 -6.01 0.96 7.89
C ARG A 45 -6.82 2.09 7.26
N CYS A 46 -6.72 3.31 7.79
CA CYS A 46 -7.33 4.48 7.16
C CYS A 46 -6.83 4.69 5.72
N LEU A 47 -5.52 4.58 5.48
CA LEU A 47 -4.97 4.67 4.13
C LEU A 47 -5.49 3.54 3.23
N LEU A 48 -5.49 2.29 3.72
CA LEU A 48 -6.01 1.16 2.96
C LEU A 48 -7.49 1.36 2.60
N TYR A 49 -8.31 1.86 3.53
CA TYR A 49 -9.70 2.19 3.28
C TYR A 49 -9.85 3.31 2.23
N LEU A 50 -9.09 4.40 2.33
CA LEU A 50 -9.13 5.52 1.37
C LEU A 50 -8.76 5.10 -0.06
N TYR A 51 -7.90 4.09 -0.19
CA TYR A 51 -7.49 3.54 -1.49
C TYR A 51 -8.26 2.28 -1.90
N GLU A 52 -9.33 1.92 -1.19
CA GLU A 52 -10.17 0.74 -1.46
C GLU A 52 -9.36 -0.57 -1.48
N ARG A 53 -8.43 -0.70 -0.52
CA ARG A 53 -7.53 -1.86 -0.32
C ARG A 53 -7.69 -2.52 1.03
N ASP A 54 -8.70 -2.16 1.81
CA ASP A 54 -9.01 -2.77 3.10
C ASP A 54 -9.38 -4.25 2.98
N GLU A 55 -9.97 -4.67 1.86
CA GLU A 55 -10.24 -6.09 1.55
C GLU A 55 -8.96 -6.96 1.49
N ALA A 56 -7.78 -6.35 1.33
CA ALA A 56 -6.52 -7.08 1.36
C ALA A 56 -6.09 -7.47 2.79
N ILE A 57 -6.60 -6.81 3.83
CA ILE A 57 -6.16 -7.02 5.22
C ILE A 57 -6.32 -8.49 5.67
N PRO A 58 -7.46 -9.18 5.43
CA PRO A 58 -7.59 -10.60 5.76
C PRO A 58 -6.58 -11.47 5.01
N LEU A 59 -6.28 -11.15 3.75
CA LEU A 59 -5.32 -11.89 2.92
C LEU A 59 -3.87 -11.69 3.40
N LEU A 60 -3.53 -10.49 3.89
CA LEU A 60 -2.22 -10.20 4.47
C LEU A 60 -1.99 -10.96 5.79
N THR A 61 -3.05 -11.30 6.53
CA THR A 61 -2.98 -12.05 7.79
C THR A 61 -3.03 -13.57 7.63
N ALA A 62 -3.36 -14.07 6.44
CA ALA A 62 -3.52 -15.50 6.17
C ALA A 62 -2.18 -16.21 5.84
N GLY A 63 -1.08 -15.47 5.76
CA GLY A 63 0.28 -15.96 5.54
C GLY A 63 1.06 -16.20 6.82
#